data_AF-A0A8H6R553-F1
#
_entry.id   AF-A0A8H6R553-F1
#
_cell.length_a   1.000
_cell.length_b   1.000
_cell.length_c   1.000
_cell.angle_alpha   90.00
_cell.angle_beta   90.00
_cell.angle_gamma   90.00
#
_symmetry.space_group_name_H-M   'P 1'
#
loop_
_entity.id
_entity.type
_entity.pdbx_description
1 polymer ?
#
loop_
_entity_poly.entity_id
_entity_poly.type
_entity_poly.pdbx_seq_one_letter_code
_entity_poly.pdbx_strand_id
1 'polypeptide(L)'
;MFSRTTLAAFMAAGAATLALAQTNITADVCADPSTFTSCTTKADADAKGCMDVCNGNKLCVLSCGCAMYQAYMNCVGESCWNQAYSCEYGKLVATYFAECPVASEPVPFWPAPDNAPGGCSCNLGKVLQATLNAQKENNACLTNKTTTNVIELSNKYTACGCCEVSAGLSAMYETCPDTIPADMGADLWLQVSTIYGSVVHWGSCGSVMDAYDCGKLGFAPPSSNSSTFYKPNNLPPNGTQTLHNTGAANALTAPPSGSVFTWSQSSVTYTVTASPWKNNQVKATGTGNAGTAEATGTAATGSANSGAKSGATASRQLSLGNPAVWLPAIAAVAILVLGQ
;
A
#
# COMPACT_ATOMS: atom_id res chain seq x y z
N MET A 1 -24.50 35.01 15.02
CA MET A 1 -25.35 35.22 13.83
C MET A 1 -24.94 34.19 12.80
N PHE A 2 -25.88 33.28 12.46
CA PHE A 2 -25.91 32.25 11.38
C PHE A 2 -24.69 31.30 11.30
N SER A 3 -24.70 30.02 11.68
CA SER A 3 -25.64 28.90 11.45
C SER A 3 -26.33 28.96 10.10
N ARG A 4 -25.87 28.09 9.17
CA ARG A 4 -26.26 27.80 7.77
C ARG A 4 -24.95 27.70 6.96
N THR A 5 -24.66 26.70 6.14
CA THR A 5 -25.49 25.65 5.55
C THR A 5 -24.52 24.66 4.88
N THR A 6 -24.81 23.39 5.07
CA THR A 6 -24.59 22.30 4.11
C THR A 6 -24.45 22.81 2.67
N LEU A 7 -23.29 22.58 2.05
CA LEU A 7 -23.23 22.38 0.61
C LEU A 7 -22.33 21.17 0.33
N ALA A 8 -23.01 20.09 -0.01
CA ALA A 8 -22.43 18.94 -0.66
C ALA A 8 -21.90 19.36 -2.04
N ALA A 9 -20.70 18.91 -2.36
CA ALA A 9 -20.33 18.61 -3.73
C ALA A 9 -19.50 17.31 -3.71
N PHE A 10 -20.23 16.19 -3.74
CA PHE A 10 -19.72 14.97 -4.35
C PHE A 10 -19.55 15.23 -5.84
N MET A 11 -18.44 14.80 -6.46
CA MET A 11 -18.44 13.91 -7.63
C MET A 11 -17.03 13.48 -8.06
N ALA A 12 -17.03 12.23 -8.51
CA ALA A 12 -16.03 11.31 -9.05
C ALA A 12 -15.26 11.77 -10.29
N ALA A 13 -14.01 11.34 -10.49
CA ALA A 13 -13.64 10.38 -11.55
C ALA A 13 -12.10 10.08 -11.65
N GLY A 14 -11.74 9.01 -12.39
CA GLY A 14 -10.48 8.23 -12.53
C GLY A 14 -9.19 8.92 -12.10
N ALA A 15 -8.24 8.27 -11.42
CA ALA A 15 -7.49 7.20 -12.09
C ALA A 15 -6.83 6.23 -11.10
N ALA A 16 -7.50 5.09 -10.90
CA ALA A 16 -6.80 3.86 -10.64
C ALA A 16 -6.09 3.43 -11.93
N THR A 17 -4.82 3.81 -12.06
CA THR A 17 -3.83 3.09 -12.88
C THR A 17 -2.47 3.17 -12.19
N LEU A 18 -2.36 2.67 -10.95
CA LEU A 18 -1.13 1.95 -10.61
C LEU A 18 -1.15 0.75 -11.55
N ALA A 19 -0.26 0.67 -12.54
CA ALA A 19 -0.21 -0.39 -13.54
C ALA A 19 -0.76 -1.74 -12.99
N LEU A 20 -2.03 -2.02 -13.28
CA LEU A 20 -2.89 -2.99 -12.58
C LEU A 20 -2.61 -4.45 -13.01
N ALA A 21 -1.36 -4.77 -13.33
CA ALA A 21 -0.98 -6.10 -13.80
C ALA A 21 -0.47 -7.03 -12.69
N GLN A 22 -0.26 -6.54 -11.46
CA GLN A 22 0.40 -7.30 -10.36
C GLN A 22 -0.19 -7.02 -8.97
N THR A 23 -1.47 -6.67 -8.81
CA THR A 23 -2.05 -6.49 -7.46
C THR A 23 -2.47 -7.79 -6.80
N ASN A 24 -2.28 -8.92 -7.47
CA ASN A 24 -3.01 -10.10 -7.12
C ASN A 24 -2.11 -11.23 -6.66
N ILE A 25 -2.07 -11.43 -5.34
CA ILE A 25 -1.58 -12.68 -4.76
C ILE A 25 -2.46 -13.80 -5.31
N THR A 26 -1.87 -14.69 -6.11
CA THR A 26 -2.59 -15.85 -6.62
C THR A 26 -2.49 -16.99 -5.62
N ALA A 27 -3.56 -17.76 -5.49
CA ALA A 27 -3.62 -18.83 -4.48
C ALA A 27 -2.51 -19.88 -4.66
N ASP A 28 -2.03 -20.12 -5.88
CA ASP A 28 -1.00 -21.11 -6.19
C ASP A 28 0.37 -20.78 -5.60
N VAL A 29 0.63 -19.53 -5.20
CA VAL A 29 1.86 -19.14 -4.50
C VAL A 29 1.72 -19.11 -2.98
N CYS A 30 0.52 -19.31 -2.44
CA CYS A 30 0.23 -19.22 -1.01
C CYS A 30 0.57 -20.50 -0.24
N ALA A 31 0.90 -20.38 1.04
CA ALA A 31 1.20 -21.52 1.91
C ALA A 31 0.06 -22.53 1.98
N ASP A 32 -1.20 -22.08 1.96
CA ASP A 32 -2.40 -22.92 1.84
C ASP A 32 -3.33 -22.37 0.73
N PRO A 33 -3.15 -22.81 -0.53
CA PRO A 33 -3.92 -22.30 -1.67
C PRO A 33 -5.44 -22.46 -1.54
N SER A 34 -5.88 -23.58 -0.96
CA SER A 34 -7.30 -23.89 -0.81
C SER A 34 -7.96 -22.99 0.23
N THR A 35 -7.29 -22.78 1.36
CA THR A 35 -7.78 -21.89 2.43
C THR A 35 -7.76 -20.44 1.95
N PHE A 36 -6.72 -20.01 1.23
CA PHE A 36 -6.66 -18.65 0.69
C PHE A 36 -7.79 -18.36 -0.30
N THR A 37 -8.06 -19.30 -1.20
CA THR A 37 -9.19 -19.18 -2.15
C THR A 37 -10.52 -19.10 -1.41
N SER A 38 -10.72 -19.94 -0.39
CA SER A 38 -11.96 -19.97 0.39
C SER A 38 -12.14 -18.67 1.20
N CYS A 39 -11.07 -18.17 1.81
CA CYS A 39 -11.07 -16.94 2.60
C CYS A 39 -11.39 -15.72 1.73
N THR A 40 -10.71 -15.56 0.60
CA THR A 40 -10.93 -14.43 -0.31
C THR A 40 -12.33 -14.47 -0.95
N THR A 41 -12.81 -15.66 -1.32
CA THR A 41 -14.20 -15.83 -1.80
C THR A 41 -15.23 -15.41 -0.75
N LYS A 42 -14.97 -15.75 0.52
CA LYS A 42 -15.83 -15.31 1.63
C LYS A 42 -15.76 -13.80 1.82
N ALA A 43 -14.58 -13.21 1.80
CA ALA A 43 -14.41 -11.76 1.89
C ALA A 43 -15.19 -11.02 0.80
N ASP A 44 -15.16 -11.51 -0.44
CA ASP A 44 -15.92 -10.94 -1.56
C ASP A 44 -17.43 -11.09 -1.35
N ALA A 45 -17.89 -12.25 -0.92
CA ALA A 45 -19.31 -12.50 -0.66
C ALA A 45 -19.85 -11.60 0.47
N ASP A 46 -19.09 -11.46 1.56
CA ASP A 46 -19.43 -10.60 2.69
C ASP A 46 -19.43 -9.12 2.28
N ALA A 47 -18.42 -8.68 1.52
CA ALA A 47 -18.35 -7.32 0.99
C ALA A 47 -19.53 -7.01 0.06
N LYS A 48 -19.87 -7.95 -0.83
CA LYS A 48 -21.05 -7.82 -1.69
C LYS A 48 -22.35 -7.73 -0.89
N GLY A 49 -22.54 -8.62 0.08
CA GLY A 49 -23.72 -8.58 0.96
C GLY A 49 -23.83 -7.26 1.73
N CYS A 50 -22.70 -6.72 2.20
CA CYS A 50 -22.61 -5.41 2.83
C CYS A 50 -23.01 -4.28 1.86
N MET A 51 -22.47 -4.28 0.64
CA MET A 51 -22.79 -3.26 -0.36
C MET A 51 -24.26 -3.30 -0.80
N ASP A 52 -24.85 -4.50 -0.89
CA ASP A 52 -26.25 -4.68 -1.29
C ASP A 52 -27.22 -4.03 -0.26
N VAL A 53 -26.90 -4.05 1.04
CA VAL A 53 -27.71 -3.38 2.09
C VAL A 53 -27.50 -1.87 2.16
N CYS A 54 -26.45 -1.33 1.52
CA CYS A 54 -26.16 0.10 1.54
C CYS A 54 -27.16 0.94 0.73
N ASN A 55 -27.94 0.32 -0.17
CA ASN A 55 -28.96 0.98 -0.99
C ASN A 55 -28.46 2.27 -1.67
N GLY A 56 -27.25 2.23 -2.24
CA GLY A 56 -26.62 3.36 -2.93
C GLY A 56 -25.95 4.41 -2.01
N ASN A 57 -25.99 4.24 -0.68
CA ASN A 57 -25.25 5.11 0.23
C ASN A 57 -23.74 4.95 0.05
N LYS A 58 -23.08 5.98 -0.48
CA LYS A 58 -21.65 5.97 -0.81
C LYS A 58 -20.74 5.74 0.39
N LEU A 59 -21.08 6.31 1.56
CA LEU A 59 -20.27 6.13 2.77
C LEU A 59 -20.37 4.70 3.29
N CYS A 60 -21.56 4.11 3.23
CA CYS A 60 -21.75 2.70 3.55
C CYS A 60 -20.94 1.80 2.62
N VAL A 61 -21.01 2.03 1.31
CA VAL A 61 -20.24 1.22 0.33
C VAL A 61 -18.74 1.37 0.54
N LEU A 62 -18.25 2.58 0.81
CA LEU A 62 -16.85 2.82 1.18
C LEU A 62 -16.45 2.00 2.40
N SER A 63 -17.24 2.02 3.48
CA SER A 63 -17.00 1.22 4.68
C SER A 63 -16.98 -0.28 4.40
N CYS A 64 -17.86 -0.79 3.52
CA CYS A 64 -17.83 -2.18 3.08
C CYS A 64 -16.54 -2.53 2.33
N GLY A 65 -16.07 -1.64 1.45
CA GLY A 65 -14.79 -1.79 0.76
C GLY A 65 -13.61 -1.81 1.72
N CYS A 66 -13.62 -0.98 2.76
CA CYS A 66 -12.59 -0.98 3.79
C CYS A 66 -12.57 -2.27 4.62
N ALA A 67 -13.75 -2.79 4.98
CA ALA A 67 -13.87 -4.09 5.64
C ALA A 67 -13.36 -5.23 4.73
N MET A 68 -13.60 -5.14 3.42
CA MET A 68 -13.08 -6.10 2.44
C MET A 68 -11.54 -6.10 2.45
N TYR A 69 -10.88 -4.93 2.34
CA TYR A 69 -9.42 -4.87 2.43
C TYR A 69 -8.87 -5.51 3.71
N GLN A 70 -9.50 -5.22 4.86
CA GLN A 70 -9.12 -5.83 6.15
C GLN A 70 -9.28 -7.36 6.13
N ALA A 71 -10.37 -7.87 5.52
CA ALA A 71 -10.57 -9.30 5.34
C ALA A 71 -9.52 -9.93 4.41
N TYR A 72 -9.14 -9.27 3.33
CA TYR A 72 -8.05 -9.73 2.45
C TYR A 72 -6.70 -9.79 3.19
N MET A 73 -6.39 -8.78 4.01
CA MET A 73 -5.20 -8.79 4.85
C MET A 73 -5.22 -9.95 5.86
N ASN A 74 -6.40 -10.26 6.42
CA ASN A 74 -6.58 -11.46 7.26
C ASN A 74 -6.33 -12.75 6.46
N CYS A 75 -6.85 -12.87 5.24
CA CYS A 75 -6.62 -14.04 4.39
C CYS A 75 -5.12 -14.24 4.09
N VAL A 76 -4.38 -13.15 3.88
CA VAL A 76 -2.92 -13.22 3.73
C VAL A 76 -2.27 -13.73 5.00
N GLY A 77 -2.57 -13.16 6.17
CA GLY A 77 -2.03 -13.66 7.44
C GLY A 77 -2.42 -15.11 7.77
N GLU A 78 -3.62 -15.53 7.39
CA GLU A 78 -4.16 -16.87 7.64
C GLU A 78 -3.53 -17.92 6.73
N SER A 79 -3.42 -17.68 5.43
CA SER A 79 -3.18 -18.78 4.47
C SER A 79 -2.17 -18.45 3.38
N CYS A 80 -1.73 -17.19 3.30
CA CYS A 80 -0.72 -16.73 2.37
C CYS A 80 0.40 -15.96 3.06
N TRP A 81 0.71 -16.33 4.30
CA TRP A 81 1.67 -15.62 5.14
C TRP A 81 3.09 -15.65 4.54
N ASN A 82 3.36 -16.57 3.62
CA ASN A 82 4.61 -16.65 2.88
C ASN A 82 4.75 -15.58 1.78
N GLN A 83 3.67 -14.86 1.47
CA GLN A 83 3.63 -13.70 0.58
C GLN A 83 3.41 -12.39 1.35
N ALA A 84 3.48 -12.41 2.70
CA ALA A 84 3.16 -11.26 3.54
C ALA A 84 4.09 -10.04 3.35
N TYR A 85 5.23 -10.19 2.70
CA TYR A 85 6.14 -9.09 2.37
C TYR A 85 6.24 -8.79 0.86
N SER A 86 5.46 -9.50 0.05
CA SER A 86 5.44 -9.34 -1.39
C SER A 86 5.01 -7.93 -1.82
N CYS A 87 5.38 -7.53 -3.03
CA CYS A 87 4.89 -6.32 -3.68
C CYS A 87 3.38 -6.30 -3.76
N GLU A 88 2.75 -7.45 -4.02
CA GLU A 88 1.31 -7.61 -4.10
C GLU A 88 0.66 -7.26 -2.75
N TYR A 89 1.18 -7.80 -1.65
CA TYR A 89 0.69 -7.43 -0.31
C TYR A 89 0.93 -5.96 0.00
N GLY A 90 2.10 -5.43 -0.35
CA GLY A 90 2.38 -4.02 -0.15
C GLY A 90 1.45 -3.08 -0.91
N LYS A 91 1.09 -3.44 -2.15
CA LYS A 91 0.09 -2.73 -2.95
C LYS A 91 -1.31 -2.82 -2.35
N LEU A 92 -1.69 -3.99 -1.81
CA LEU A 92 -2.96 -4.16 -1.10
C LEU A 92 -3.07 -3.19 0.07
N VAL A 93 -2.05 -3.14 0.94
CA VAL A 93 -2.03 -2.24 2.10
C VAL A 93 -1.98 -0.77 1.69
N ALA A 94 -1.18 -0.42 0.68
CA ALA A 94 -1.14 0.95 0.18
C ALA A 94 -2.48 1.43 -0.38
N THR A 95 -3.17 0.55 -1.13
CA THR A 95 -4.52 0.84 -1.65
C THR A 95 -5.53 0.97 -0.51
N TYR A 96 -5.41 0.15 0.54
CA TYR A 96 -6.24 0.29 1.72
C TYR A 96 -6.08 1.67 2.37
N PHE A 97 -4.86 2.16 2.58
CA PHE A 97 -4.65 3.52 3.12
C PHE A 97 -5.16 4.63 2.19
N ALA A 98 -5.02 4.45 0.87
CA ALA A 98 -5.48 5.42 -0.11
C ALA A 98 -7.02 5.51 -0.15
N GLU A 99 -7.71 4.37 -0.12
CA GLU A 99 -9.16 4.30 -0.30
C GLU A 99 -9.94 4.39 1.03
N CYS A 100 -9.31 4.15 2.18
CA CYS A 100 -9.98 4.11 3.47
C CYS A 100 -9.57 5.24 4.41
N PRO A 101 -10.39 6.31 4.55
CA PRO A 101 -10.06 7.46 5.39
C PRO A 101 -9.86 7.15 6.87
N VAL A 102 -10.41 6.03 7.35
CA VAL A 102 -10.29 5.57 8.75
C VAL A 102 -9.15 4.57 8.95
N ALA A 103 -8.39 4.26 7.90
CA ALA A 103 -7.24 3.37 8.00
C ALA A 103 -6.15 4.02 8.86
N SER A 104 -5.70 3.28 9.87
CA SER A 104 -4.54 3.67 10.67
C SER A 104 -3.59 2.50 10.85
N GLU A 105 -2.34 2.81 11.14
CA GLU A 105 -1.37 1.84 11.63
C GLU A 105 -1.65 1.46 13.10
N PRO A 106 -1.26 0.25 13.54
CA PRO A 106 -0.52 -0.77 12.79
C PRO A 106 -1.39 -1.61 11.86
N VAL A 107 -0.84 -1.98 10.70
CA VAL A 107 -1.39 -3.00 9.80
C VAL A 107 -0.42 -4.20 9.79
N PRO A 108 -0.89 -5.46 9.81
CA PRO A 108 -0.02 -6.63 9.83
C PRO A 108 1.02 -6.59 8.72
N PHE A 109 2.25 -6.99 9.04
CA PHE A 109 3.35 -7.13 8.07
C PHE A 109 3.70 -5.84 7.31
N TRP A 110 3.28 -4.67 7.82
CA TRP A 110 3.45 -3.37 7.17
C TRP A 110 4.04 -2.33 8.14
N PRO A 111 5.06 -1.54 7.71
CA PRO A 111 5.85 -1.73 6.51
C PRO A 111 6.64 -3.05 6.57
N ALA A 112 7.01 -3.60 5.41
CA ALA A 112 7.86 -4.78 5.39
C ALA A 112 9.24 -4.44 6.01
N PRO A 113 9.87 -5.36 6.76
CA PRO A 113 11.25 -5.21 7.21
C PRO A 113 12.20 -5.02 6.02
N ASP A 114 13.34 -4.37 6.27
CA ASP A 114 14.39 -4.25 5.25
C ASP A 114 14.92 -5.62 4.85
N ASN A 115 15.04 -5.85 3.54
CA ASN A 115 15.47 -7.13 2.95
C ASN A 115 14.62 -8.33 3.42
N ALA A 116 13.33 -8.10 3.66
CA ALA A 116 12.40 -9.17 4.01
C ALA A 116 12.48 -10.34 3.00
N PRO A 117 12.50 -11.61 3.45
CA PRO A 117 12.51 -12.75 2.54
C PRO A 117 11.26 -12.76 1.66
N GLY A 118 11.40 -12.86 0.34
CA GLY A 118 10.24 -12.74 -0.56
C GLY A 118 9.73 -11.31 -0.71
N GLY A 119 10.47 -10.33 -0.18
CA GLY A 119 10.05 -8.95 -0.03
C GLY A 119 9.99 -8.20 -1.36
N CYS A 120 9.24 -7.11 -1.42
CA CYS A 120 9.21 -6.27 -2.61
C CYS A 120 10.56 -5.60 -2.89
N SER A 121 10.94 -5.48 -4.17
CA SER A 121 12.17 -4.79 -4.62
C SER A 121 12.25 -3.34 -4.20
N CYS A 122 11.10 -2.72 -3.93
CA CYS A 122 10.95 -1.43 -3.31
C CYS A 122 10.14 -1.57 -2.03
N ASN A 123 10.60 -0.97 -0.93
CA ASN A 123 9.82 -0.94 0.31
C ASN A 123 8.70 0.10 0.21
N LEU A 124 7.60 -0.28 -0.44
CA LEU A 124 6.41 0.57 -0.61
C LEU A 124 5.83 1.04 0.73
N GLY A 125 6.06 0.29 1.80
CA GLY A 125 5.71 0.67 3.16
C GLY A 125 6.38 1.97 3.60
N LYS A 126 7.70 2.03 3.45
CA LYS A 126 8.48 3.23 3.77
C LYS A 126 8.10 4.40 2.86
N VAL A 127 7.88 4.15 1.56
CA VAL A 127 7.44 5.19 0.62
C VAL A 127 6.10 5.79 1.07
N LEU A 128 5.10 4.95 1.35
CA LEU A 128 3.79 5.43 1.79
C LEU A 128 3.88 6.18 3.13
N GLN A 129 4.59 5.63 4.12
CA GLN A 129 4.77 6.30 5.41
C GLN A 129 5.39 7.68 5.25
N ALA A 130 6.39 7.83 4.39
CA ALA A 130 6.99 9.13 4.11
C ALA A 130 6.00 10.10 3.46
N THR A 131 5.16 9.65 2.52
CA THR A 131 4.10 10.50 1.94
C THR A 131 3.02 10.91 2.96
N LEU A 132 2.60 9.99 3.84
CA LEU A 132 1.65 10.30 4.92
C LEU A 132 2.25 11.28 5.94
N ASN A 133 3.53 11.13 6.25
CA ASN A 133 4.25 12.07 7.11
C ASN A 133 4.35 13.46 6.46
N ALA A 134 4.68 13.52 5.16
CA ALA A 134 4.71 14.79 4.43
C ALA A 134 3.37 15.54 4.48
N GLN A 135 2.24 14.82 4.33
CA GLN A 135 0.90 15.42 4.48
C GLN A 135 0.65 15.95 5.90
N LYS A 136 1.03 15.19 6.93
CA LYS A 136 0.89 15.60 8.32
C LYS A 136 1.76 16.83 8.63
N GLU A 137 2.98 16.86 8.10
CA GLU A 137 3.93 17.95 8.24
C GLU A 137 3.46 19.20 7.49
N ASN A 138 2.85 19.06 6.31
CA ASN A 138 2.20 20.17 5.63
C ASN A 138 1.10 20.79 6.50
N ASN A 139 0.20 19.98 7.06
CA ASN A 139 -0.85 20.46 7.95
C ASN A 139 -0.28 21.18 9.19
N ALA A 140 0.81 20.67 9.77
CA ALA A 140 1.50 21.34 10.87
C ALA A 140 2.14 22.67 10.41
N CYS A 141 2.74 22.69 9.22
CA CYS A 141 3.36 23.87 8.61
C CYS A 141 2.32 24.99 8.40
N LEU A 142 1.14 24.65 7.85
CA LEU A 142 0.04 25.58 7.60
C LEU A 142 -0.56 26.15 8.90
N THR A 143 -0.69 25.33 9.93
CA THR A 143 -1.32 25.73 11.21
C THR A 143 -0.38 26.50 12.13
N ASN A 144 0.94 26.35 11.99
CA ASN A 144 1.93 27.10 12.76
C ASN A 144 2.03 28.56 12.29
N LYS A 145 1.12 29.42 12.73
CA LYS A 145 1.09 30.85 12.33
C LYS A 145 2.05 31.66 13.19
N THR A 146 3.16 32.11 12.59
CA THR A 146 4.14 33.01 13.22
C THR A 146 3.93 34.48 12.88
N THR A 147 3.03 34.77 11.93
CA THR A 147 2.76 36.11 11.40
C THR A 147 1.28 36.26 11.05
N THR A 148 0.76 37.49 11.16
CA THR A 148 -0.58 37.88 10.71
C THR A 148 -0.55 38.62 9.38
N ASN A 149 0.64 38.87 8.81
CA ASN A 149 0.78 39.48 7.50
C ASN A 149 0.30 38.52 6.41
N VAL A 150 -0.67 38.96 5.60
CA VAL A 150 -1.32 38.14 4.58
C VAL A 150 -0.34 37.68 3.49
N ILE A 151 0.63 38.51 3.12
CA ILE A 151 1.62 38.19 2.08
C ILE A 151 2.60 37.13 2.60
N GLU A 152 3.13 37.33 3.81
CA GLU A 152 4.03 36.34 4.42
C GLU A 152 3.32 35.00 4.66
N LEU A 153 2.05 35.04 5.06
CA LEU A 153 1.23 33.85 5.24
C LEU A 153 1.00 33.12 3.91
N SER A 154 0.68 33.84 2.84
CA SER A 154 0.48 33.26 1.50
C SER A 154 1.77 32.64 0.95
N ASN A 155 2.91 33.30 1.12
CA ASN A 155 4.21 32.74 0.73
C ASN A 155 4.54 31.49 1.53
N LYS A 156 4.27 31.51 2.84
CA LYS A 156 4.46 30.34 3.70
C LYS A 156 3.57 29.17 3.25
N TYR A 157 2.30 29.40 2.96
CA TYR A 157 1.40 28.33 2.50
C TYR A 157 1.89 27.68 1.20
N THR A 158 2.37 28.51 0.27
CA THR A 158 2.99 28.03 -0.97
C THR A 158 4.24 27.19 -0.67
N ALA A 159 5.09 27.65 0.25
CA ALA A 159 6.29 26.93 0.67
C ALA A 159 5.98 25.59 1.35
N CYS A 160 4.99 25.54 2.26
CA CYS A 160 4.53 24.31 2.89
C CYS A 160 4.07 23.29 1.84
N GLY A 161 3.24 23.72 0.87
CA GLY A 161 2.78 22.85 -0.21
C GLY A 161 3.92 22.36 -1.12
N CYS A 162 4.87 23.22 -1.47
CA CYS A 162 6.04 22.81 -2.24
C CYS A 162 6.92 21.81 -1.47
N CYS A 163 7.10 22.00 -0.17
CA CYS A 163 7.84 21.08 0.68
C CYS A 163 7.13 19.73 0.87
N GLU A 164 5.79 19.71 0.91
CA GLU A 164 5.00 18.48 0.90
C GLU A 164 5.30 17.68 -0.37
N VAL A 165 5.06 18.27 -1.55
CA VAL A 165 5.27 17.60 -2.84
C VAL A 165 6.70 17.06 -2.93
N SER A 166 7.67 17.89 -2.55
CA SER A 166 9.09 17.52 -2.54
C SER A 166 9.40 16.37 -1.58
N ALA A 167 8.88 16.40 -0.35
CA ALA A 167 9.13 15.34 0.64
C ALA A 167 8.65 13.99 0.13
N GLY A 168 7.43 13.90 -0.41
CA GLY A 168 6.91 12.65 -0.94
C GLY A 168 7.67 12.15 -2.18
N LEU A 169 7.97 13.02 -3.14
CA LEU A 169 8.77 12.63 -4.31
C LEU A 169 10.18 12.19 -3.89
N SER A 170 10.82 12.93 -3.00
CA SER A 170 12.18 12.61 -2.54
C SER A 170 12.23 11.28 -1.81
N ALA A 171 11.22 10.97 -1.00
CA ALA A 171 11.11 9.67 -0.36
C ALA A 171 11.08 8.52 -1.36
N MET A 172 10.37 8.69 -2.49
CA MET A 172 10.29 7.68 -3.55
C MET A 172 11.65 7.43 -4.20
N TYR A 173 12.31 8.49 -4.68
CA TYR A 173 13.62 8.37 -5.34
C TYR A 173 14.73 7.86 -4.41
N GLU A 174 14.66 8.18 -3.12
CA GLU A 174 15.67 7.77 -2.14
C GLU A 174 15.44 6.35 -1.60
N THR A 175 14.19 5.96 -1.42
CA THR A 175 13.86 4.62 -0.91
C THR A 175 14.00 3.58 -2.01
N CYS A 176 13.68 3.91 -3.26
CA CYS A 176 13.64 2.97 -4.37
C CYS A 176 14.16 3.61 -5.68
N PRO A 177 15.46 3.95 -5.74
CA PRO A 177 16.05 4.70 -6.86
C PRO A 177 15.96 3.96 -8.20
N ASP A 178 15.98 2.63 -8.19
CA ASP A 178 15.96 1.81 -9.41
C ASP A 178 14.55 1.55 -9.95
N THR A 179 13.51 1.83 -9.16
CA THR A 179 12.11 1.55 -9.50
C THR A 179 11.52 2.66 -10.36
N ILE A 180 10.70 2.29 -11.34
CA ILE A 180 9.92 3.25 -12.14
C ILE A 180 9.06 4.11 -11.20
N PRO A 181 9.17 5.45 -11.21
CA PRO A 181 8.44 6.29 -10.25
C PRO A 181 6.91 6.10 -10.25
N ALA A 182 6.32 5.85 -11.42
CA ALA A 182 4.90 5.58 -11.54
C ALA A 182 4.46 4.32 -10.77
N ASP A 183 5.32 3.29 -10.69
CA ASP A 183 5.02 2.06 -9.94
C ASP A 183 5.02 2.28 -8.42
N MET A 184 5.70 3.34 -7.94
CA MET A 184 5.67 3.79 -6.55
C MET A 184 4.53 4.77 -6.25
N GLY A 185 3.78 5.19 -7.28
CA GLY A 185 2.71 6.18 -7.15
C GLY A 185 3.15 7.64 -7.26
N ALA A 186 4.32 7.94 -7.84
CA ALA A 186 4.81 9.31 -7.98
C ALA A 186 3.87 10.24 -8.78
N ASP A 187 3.28 9.73 -9.86
CA ASP A 187 2.32 10.50 -10.67
C ASP A 187 1.07 10.86 -9.87
N LEU A 188 0.54 9.89 -9.12
CA LEU A 188 -0.62 10.10 -8.26
C LEU A 188 -0.29 11.08 -7.13
N TRP A 189 0.86 10.90 -6.48
CA TRP A 189 1.32 11.81 -5.45
C TRP A 189 1.39 13.25 -5.97
N LEU A 190 2.04 13.46 -7.11
CA LEU A 190 2.14 14.78 -7.73
C LEU A 190 0.77 15.36 -8.06
N GLN A 191 -0.16 14.56 -8.59
CA GLN A 191 -1.53 15.01 -8.87
C GLN A 191 -2.28 15.39 -7.61
N VAL A 192 -2.26 14.55 -6.57
CA VAL A 192 -3.06 14.77 -5.35
C VAL A 192 -2.48 15.89 -4.50
N SER A 193 -1.16 15.91 -4.26
CA SER A 193 -0.48 16.93 -3.45
C SER A 193 -0.53 18.32 -4.07
N THR A 194 -0.67 18.41 -5.39
CA THR A 194 -0.88 19.70 -6.09
C THR A 194 -2.35 20.09 -6.23
N ILE A 195 -3.26 19.21 -5.80
CA ILE A 195 -4.71 19.31 -6.06
C ILE A 195 -4.92 19.52 -7.57
N TYR A 196 -4.35 18.63 -8.37
CA TYR A 196 -4.34 18.67 -9.84
C TYR A 196 -3.79 20.00 -10.39
N GLY A 197 -2.75 20.50 -9.75
CA GLY A 197 -2.12 21.79 -10.09
C GLY A 197 -2.94 23.02 -9.74
N SER A 198 -4.04 22.90 -8.99
CA SER A 198 -4.88 24.06 -8.63
C SER A 198 -4.41 24.80 -7.38
N VAL A 199 -3.65 24.14 -6.49
CA VAL A 199 -3.20 24.73 -5.22
C VAL A 199 -1.68 24.84 -5.13
N VAL A 200 -0.95 23.86 -5.66
CA VAL A 200 0.52 23.92 -5.74
C VAL A 200 0.94 23.74 -7.19
N HIS A 201 1.61 24.74 -7.76
CA HIS A 201 2.19 24.61 -9.09
C HIS A 201 3.61 24.05 -8.97
N TRP A 202 3.74 22.72 -8.99
CA TRP A 202 5.04 22.05 -8.77
C TRP A 202 6.18 22.66 -9.58
N GLY A 203 6.00 22.93 -10.88
CA GLY A 203 7.05 23.55 -11.72
C GLY A 203 7.58 24.90 -11.21
N SER A 204 6.83 25.63 -10.38
CA SER A 204 7.24 26.89 -9.76
C SER A 204 7.90 26.74 -8.38
N CYS A 205 7.87 25.54 -7.80
CA CYS A 205 8.37 25.28 -6.45
C CYS A 205 9.89 25.41 -6.33
N GLY A 206 10.64 25.37 -7.44
CA GLY A 206 12.11 25.51 -7.42
C GLY A 206 12.57 26.76 -6.69
N SER A 207 12.08 27.94 -7.11
CA SER A 207 12.44 29.23 -6.50
C SER A 207 11.86 29.40 -5.10
N VAL A 208 10.69 28.81 -4.82
CA VAL A 208 10.10 28.83 -3.48
C VAL A 208 11.00 28.07 -2.51
N MET A 209 11.46 26.89 -2.90
CA MET A 209 12.37 26.06 -2.10
C MET A 209 13.83 26.56 -2.10
N ASP A 210 14.17 27.57 -2.90
CA ASP A 210 15.43 28.34 -2.72
C ASP A 210 15.29 29.32 -1.55
N ALA A 211 14.12 29.92 -1.37
CA ALA A 211 13.84 30.90 -0.32
C ALA A 211 13.42 30.25 1.01
N TYR A 212 12.83 29.06 0.97
CA TYR A 212 12.28 28.35 2.12
C TYR A 212 12.92 26.97 2.28
N ASP A 213 13.51 26.74 3.45
CA ASP A 213 14.09 25.44 3.83
C ASP A 213 13.00 24.54 4.44
N CYS A 214 12.74 23.39 3.81
CA CYS A 214 11.69 22.47 4.25
C CYS A 214 11.94 21.90 5.66
N GLY A 215 13.20 21.66 6.03
CA GLY A 215 13.56 21.23 7.37
C GLY A 215 13.22 22.29 8.42
N LYS A 216 13.47 23.56 8.12
CA LYS A 216 13.08 24.70 8.99
C LYS A 216 11.57 24.92 9.04
N LEU A 217 10.84 24.48 8.02
CA LEU A 217 9.37 24.48 8.00
C LEU A 217 8.77 23.30 8.77
N GLY A 218 9.60 22.39 9.29
CA GLY A 218 9.19 21.27 10.14
C GLY A 218 9.01 19.95 9.39
N PHE A 219 9.47 19.85 8.14
CA PHE A 219 9.45 18.60 7.41
C PHE A 219 10.64 17.72 7.80
N ALA A 220 10.38 16.45 8.07
CA ALA A 220 11.42 15.48 8.39
C ALA A 220 12.21 15.07 7.13
N PRO A 221 13.44 14.53 7.29
CA PRO A 221 14.16 13.92 6.18
C PRO A 221 13.30 12.94 5.37
N PRO A 222 13.26 13.04 4.03
CA PRO A 222 12.37 12.20 3.21
C PRO A 222 12.64 10.70 3.27
N SER A 223 13.85 10.28 3.64
CA SER A 223 14.17 8.87 3.86
C SER A 223 15.21 8.71 4.98
N SER A 224 15.43 7.46 5.41
CA SER A 224 16.52 7.15 6.35
C SER A 224 17.93 7.39 5.77
N ASN A 225 18.04 7.46 4.44
CA ASN A 225 19.31 7.49 3.73
C ASN A 225 19.66 8.89 3.20
N SER A 226 18.71 9.83 3.23
CA SER A 226 18.87 11.16 2.64
C SER A 226 17.97 12.19 3.31
N SER A 227 18.52 13.38 3.55
CA SER A 227 17.80 14.57 3.98
C SER A 227 17.49 15.52 2.81
N THR A 228 17.61 15.04 1.58
CA THR A 228 17.49 15.87 0.38
C THR A 228 16.04 16.06 -0.01
N PHE A 229 15.61 17.32 -0.13
CA PHE A 229 14.33 17.71 -0.70
C PHE A 229 14.54 18.11 -2.16
N TYR A 230 14.26 17.19 -3.09
CA TYR A 230 14.43 17.44 -4.51
C TYR A 230 13.44 18.49 -5.02
N LYS A 231 13.97 19.35 -5.90
CA LYS A 231 13.22 20.40 -6.59
C LYS A 231 12.72 19.89 -7.95
N PRO A 232 11.75 20.56 -8.58
CA PRO A 232 11.19 20.13 -9.86
C PRO A 232 12.24 19.84 -10.95
N ASN A 233 13.31 20.65 -11.00
CA ASN A 233 14.37 20.55 -11.99
C ASN A 233 15.62 19.79 -11.50
N ASN A 234 15.53 19.14 -10.33
CA ASN A 234 16.65 18.43 -9.72
C ASN A 234 16.21 17.06 -9.17
N LEU A 235 15.17 16.45 -9.75
CA LEU A 235 14.85 15.06 -9.44
C LEU A 235 15.95 14.16 -10.01
N PRO A 236 16.32 13.07 -9.31
CA PRO A 236 17.21 12.06 -9.87
C PRO A 236 16.64 11.46 -11.16
N PRO A 237 17.48 10.84 -12.01
CA PRO A 237 17.00 10.09 -13.15
C PRO A 237 16.01 9.00 -12.72
N ASN A 238 14.98 8.77 -13.53
CA ASN A 238 13.99 7.73 -13.25
C ASN A 238 14.65 6.34 -13.26
N GLY A 239 14.28 5.54 -12.26
CA GLY A 239 14.48 4.10 -12.29
C GLY A 239 13.77 3.46 -13.48
N THR A 240 14.23 2.27 -13.86
CA THR A 240 13.73 1.54 -15.05
C THR A 240 13.14 0.18 -14.71
N GLN A 241 13.26 -0.26 -13.46
CA GLN A 241 12.77 -1.56 -13.02
C GLN A 241 11.32 -1.47 -12.59
N THR A 242 10.50 -2.41 -13.06
CA THR A 242 9.18 -2.63 -12.46
C THR A 242 9.32 -3.25 -11.08
N LEU A 243 8.29 -3.06 -10.24
CA LEU A 243 8.19 -3.78 -8.97
C LEU A 243 8.23 -5.30 -9.19
N HIS A 244 8.96 -5.99 -8.32
CA HIS A 244 9.06 -7.44 -8.35
C HIS A 244 9.42 -7.98 -6.96
N ASN A 245 9.02 -9.22 -6.68
CA ASN A 245 9.40 -9.88 -5.43
C ASN A 245 10.86 -10.32 -5.50
N THR A 246 11.58 -10.07 -4.42
CA THR A 246 12.96 -10.49 -4.23
C THR A 246 13.00 -11.91 -3.66
N GLY A 247 13.83 -12.76 -4.24
CA GLY A 247 13.89 -14.17 -3.84
C GLY A 247 12.68 -15.00 -4.32
N ALA A 248 12.63 -16.24 -3.87
CA ALA A 248 11.62 -17.19 -4.30
C ALA A 248 10.35 -17.12 -3.42
N ALA A 249 9.20 -17.55 -3.94
CA ALA A 249 7.90 -17.51 -3.25
C ALA A 249 7.84 -18.34 -1.94
N ASN A 250 8.87 -19.15 -1.69
CA ASN A 250 9.08 -19.99 -0.51
C ASN A 250 10.12 -19.43 0.47
N ALA A 251 10.58 -18.18 0.28
CA ALA A 251 11.60 -17.57 1.12
C ALA A 251 11.17 -17.44 2.58
N LEU A 252 9.86 -17.28 2.83
CA LEU A 252 9.26 -17.41 4.16
C LEU A 252 8.77 -18.85 4.36
N THR A 253 9.36 -19.56 5.31
CA THR A 253 9.02 -20.96 5.64
C THR A 253 8.18 -21.10 6.91
N ALA A 254 7.96 -20.00 7.65
CA ALA A 254 7.08 -19.94 8.80
C ALA A 254 6.33 -18.59 8.84
N PRO A 255 5.12 -18.53 9.45
CA PRO A 255 4.38 -17.29 9.60
C PRO A 255 5.19 -16.21 10.35
N PRO A 256 5.38 -14.99 9.79
CA PRO A 256 6.26 -13.98 10.39
C PRO A 256 5.86 -13.53 11.80
N SER A 257 4.57 -13.61 12.15
CA SER A 257 4.03 -13.21 13.46
C SER A 257 3.67 -14.41 14.35
N GLY A 258 4.17 -15.61 14.03
CA GLY A 258 3.81 -16.85 14.74
C GLY A 258 2.48 -17.45 14.27
N SER A 259 2.11 -18.59 14.85
CA SER A 259 0.92 -19.37 14.42
C SER A 259 -0.41 -18.68 14.72
N VAL A 260 -0.43 -17.73 15.67
CA VAL A 260 -1.59 -16.91 15.99
C VAL A 260 -1.10 -15.50 16.28
N PHE A 261 -1.74 -14.51 15.68
CA PHE A 261 -1.50 -13.11 15.99
C PHE A 261 -2.82 -12.34 16.07
N THR A 262 -2.77 -11.17 16.69
CA THR A 262 -3.88 -10.24 16.74
C THR A 262 -3.48 -8.90 16.14
N TRP A 263 -4.45 -8.23 15.53
CA TRP A 263 -4.31 -6.84 15.12
C TRP A 263 -5.65 -6.14 15.19
N SER A 264 -5.63 -4.82 15.31
CA SER A 264 -6.83 -4.03 15.48
C SER A 264 -6.87 -2.93 14.44
N GLN A 265 -8.08 -2.62 13.99
CA GLN A 265 -8.34 -1.49 13.13
C GLN A 265 -9.62 -0.80 13.60
N SER A 266 -9.52 0.51 13.87
CA SER A 266 -10.56 1.26 14.57
C SER A 266 -10.96 0.56 15.89
N SER A 267 -12.18 0.02 15.98
CA SER A 267 -12.74 -0.63 17.18
C SER A 267 -12.84 -2.15 17.03
N VAL A 268 -12.32 -2.72 15.94
CA VAL A 268 -12.39 -4.16 15.65
C VAL A 268 -11.02 -4.78 15.88
N THR A 269 -11.00 -5.88 16.63
CA THR A 269 -9.80 -6.71 16.83
C THR A 269 -9.98 -8.03 16.11
N TYR A 270 -9.01 -8.37 15.28
CA TYR A 270 -8.93 -9.64 14.57
C TYR A 270 -7.96 -10.56 15.27
N THR A 271 -8.34 -11.83 15.40
CA THR A 271 -7.43 -12.93 15.77
C THR A 271 -7.25 -13.78 14.53
N VAL A 272 -6.02 -13.83 14.01
CA VAL A 272 -5.68 -14.56 12.79
C VAL A 272 -4.84 -15.77 13.19
N THR A 273 -5.26 -16.95 12.74
CA THR A 273 -4.51 -18.20 12.94
C THR A 273 -3.91 -18.61 11.61
N ALA A 274 -2.58 -18.74 11.56
CA ALA A 274 -1.88 -19.15 10.36
C ALA A 274 -2.07 -20.65 10.10
N SER A 275 -2.48 -20.96 8.88
CA SER A 275 -2.55 -22.31 8.34
C SER A 275 -1.16 -22.90 8.18
N PRO A 276 -1.00 -24.22 8.40
CA PRO A 276 0.26 -24.89 8.09
C PRO A 276 0.51 -24.85 6.58
N TRP A 277 1.76 -25.09 6.18
CA TRP A 277 2.12 -25.21 4.77
C TRP A 277 1.44 -26.43 4.14
N LYS A 278 0.59 -26.21 3.13
CA LYS A 278 -0.11 -27.22 2.34
C LYS A 278 0.12 -27.07 0.83
N ASN A 279 1.00 -26.17 0.42
CA ASN A 279 1.30 -25.96 -0.99
C ASN A 279 2.33 -26.97 -1.50
N ASN A 280 1.89 -27.84 -2.40
CA ASN A 280 2.75 -28.83 -3.06
C ASN A 280 3.37 -28.33 -4.38
N GLN A 281 2.90 -27.20 -4.91
CA GLN A 281 3.41 -26.56 -6.13
C GLN A 281 4.62 -25.67 -5.84
N VAL A 282 4.63 -25.06 -4.66
CA VAL A 282 5.75 -24.26 -4.16
C VAL A 282 6.39 -25.05 -3.02
N LYS A 283 7.61 -25.56 -3.23
CA LYS A 283 8.30 -26.35 -2.19
C LYS A 283 9.00 -25.41 -1.23
N ALA A 284 8.67 -25.45 0.08
CA ALA A 284 9.39 -24.66 1.08
C ALA A 284 10.91 -24.93 1.02
N THR A 285 11.75 -23.89 0.91
CA THR A 285 13.22 -24.00 0.99
C THR A 285 13.65 -24.05 2.46
N GLY A 286 13.21 -25.08 3.18
CA GLY A 286 13.69 -25.37 4.52
C GLY A 286 14.85 -26.35 4.47
N THR A 287 16.09 -25.88 4.49
CA THR A 287 17.18 -26.61 5.17
C THR A 287 17.05 -26.31 6.66
N GLY A 288 16.38 -27.19 7.40
CA GLY A 288 16.21 -27.09 8.84
C GLY A 288 15.78 -28.45 9.37
N ASN A 289 16.72 -29.12 10.05
CA ASN A 289 16.68 -30.48 10.56
C ASN A 289 15.29 -31.01 10.95
N ALA A 290 14.84 -32.01 10.20
CA ALA A 290 13.96 -33.02 10.77
C ALA A 290 14.71 -33.66 11.95
N GLY A 291 14.26 -33.36 13.17
CA GLY A 291 14.59 -34.14 14.34
C GLY A 291 14.29 -35.60 14.02
N THR A 292 15.32 -36.42 14.09
CA THR A 292 15.33 -37.86 13.86
C THR A 292 14.25 -38.53 14.71
N ALA A 293 13.23 -39.06 14.05
CA ALA A 293 12.54 -40.26 14.52
C ALA A 293 12.82 -41.35 13.47
N GLU A 294 13.70 -42.27 13.85
CA GLU A 294 14.00 -43.51 13.15
C GLU A 294 12.72 -44.22 12.69
N ALA A 295 12.64 -44.50 11.39
CA ALA A 295 11.90 -45.64 10.88
C ALA A 295 12.71 -46.23 9.72
N THR A 296 13.45 -47.27 10.05
CA THR A 296 14.15 -48.20 9.19
C THR A 296 13.23 -48.72 8.09
N GLY A 297 13.63 -48.57 6.82
CA GLY A 297 12.84 -49.04 5.67
C GLY A 297 13.62 -48.95 4.36
N THR A 298 14.51 -49.91 4.17
CA THR A 298 15.06 -50.50 2.94
C THR A 298 14.87 -49.76 1.60
N ALA A 299 16.01 -49.54 0.94
CA ALA A 299 16.16 -49.06 -0.42
C ALA A 299 15.45 -49.94 -1.47
N ALA A 300 14.94 -49.30 -2.54
CA ALA A 300 15.47 -49.41 -3.91
C ALA A 300 14.39 -49.42 -5.00
N THR A 301 14.81 -48.91 -6.17
CA THR A 301 14.31 -49.09 -7.54
C THR A 301 13.07 -48.33 -8.01
N GLY A 302 13.25 -47.53 -9.06
CA GLY A 302 12.17 -46.93 -9.84
C GLY A 302 12.66 -45.85 -10.80
N SER A 303 13.25 -46.28 -11.92
CA SER A 303 13.70 -45.42 -13.01
C SER A 303 12.54 -44.85 -13.83
N ALA A 304 12.78 -43.65 -14.37
CA ALA A 304 12.33 -43.13 -15.67
C ALA A 304 10.89 -42.62 -15.90
N ASN A 305 10.91 -41.46 -16.56
CA ASN A 305 10.11 -41.03 -17.71
C ASN A 305 8.69 -40.47 -17.53
N SER A 306 8.63 -39.15 -17.78
CA SER A 306 7.77 -38.47 -18.76
C SER A 306 6.30 -38.87 -18.84
N GLY A 307 5.45 -37.93 -18.44
CA GLY A 307 4.04 -37.91 -18.80
C GLY A 307 3.44 -36.57 -18.47
N ALA A 308 3.63 -35.58 -19.35
CA ALA A 308 2.87 -34.34 -19.33
C ALA A 308 1.38 -34.69 -19.35
N LYS A 309 0.70 -34.52 -18.22
CA LYS A 309 -0.75 -34.46 -18.15
C LYS A 309 -1.13 -33.02 -17.93
N SER A 310 -1.49 -32.39 -19.05
CA SER A 310 -2.40 -31.25 -19.12
C SER A 310 -3.61 -31.54 -18.22
N GLY A 311 -3.57 -30.96 -17.02
CA GLY A 311 -4.71 -30.85 -16.12
C GLY A 311 -4.97 -29.36 -15.98
N ALA A 312 -5.90 -28.85 -16.78
CA ALA A 312 -6.40 -27.49 -16.66
C ALA A 312 -7.15 -27.35 -15.33
N THR A 313 -6.42 -27.08 -14.24
CA THR A 313 -7.03 -26.53 -13.04
C THR A 313 -7.25 -25.06 -13.33
N ALA A 314 -8.52 -24.65 -13.39
CA ALA A 314 -8.92 -23.28 -13.61
C ALA A 314 -8.39 -22.38 -12.48
N SER A 315 -7.19 -21.82 -12.66
CA SER A 315 -6.70 -20.69 -11.89
C SER A 315 -7.65 -19.52 -12.19
N ARG A 316 -8.60 -19.25 -11.28
CA ARG A 316 -9.36 -18.00 -11.33
C ARG A 316 -8.39 -16.87 -11.00
N GLN A 317 -7.82 -16.26 -12.05
CA GLN A 317 -7.25 -14.92 -11.98
C GLN A 317 -8.31 -13.99 -11.37
N LEU A 318 -7.95 -13.22 -10.33
CA LEU A 318 -8.68 -11.98 -10.13
C LEU A 318 -8.25 -11.04 -11.25
N SER A 319 -9.15 -10.83 -12.20
CA SER A 319 -9.33 -9.48 -12.70
C SER A 319 -10.08 -8.76 -11.59
N LEU A 320 -9.40 -7.88 -10.85
CA LEU A 320 -10.09 -6.69 -10.37
C LEU A 320 -10.75 -6.10 -11.64
N GLY A 321 -12.08 -6.11 -11.68
CA GLY A 321 -12.81 -5.87 -12.92
C GLY A 321 -12.43 -4.54 -13.59
N ASN A 322 -12.68 -4.46 -14.89
CA ASN A 322 -12.54 -3.27 -15.75
C ASN A 322 -12.94 -1.95 -15.01
N PRO A 323 -12.19 -0.85 -15.19
CA PRO A 323 -12.05 0.29 -14.27
C PRO A 323 -13.18 1.34 -14.33
N ALA A 324 -14.41 0.93 -14.68
CA ALA A 324 -15.51 1.86 -14.97
C ALA A 324 -16.44 2.17 -13.79
N VAL A 325 -16.17 1.64 -12.59
CA VAL A 325 -16.98 1.91 -11.40
C VAL A 325 -16.01 2.11 -10.23
N TRP A 326 -16.32 3.08 -9.37
CA TRP A 326 -15.63 3.43 -8.11
C TRP A 326 -14.57 4.53 -8.21
N LEU A 327 -15.11 5.75 -8.23
CA LEU A 327 -14.47 7.04 -8.04
C LEU A 327 -15.40 7.90 -7.17
N PRO A 328 -14.94 8.83 -6.28
CA PRO A 328 -13.61 9.14 -5.75
C PRO A 328 -13.57 9.06 -4.19
N ALA A 329 -12.42 8.81 -3.54
CA ALA A 329 -12.32 8.90 -2.07
C ALA A 329 -11.20 9.81 -1.53
N ILE A 330 -10.37 10.44 -2.39
CA ILE A 330 -9.15 11.15 -1.95
C ILE A 330 -9.22 12.67 -2.20
N ALA A 331 -10.35 13.28 -1.84
CA ALA A 331 -10.44 14.74 -1.66
C ALA A 331 -10.73 15.14 -0.20
N ALA A 332 -10.92 14.16 0.70
CA ALA A 332 -11.44 14.40 2.03
C ALA A 332 -10.44 15.09 2.98
N VAL A 333 -9.12 14.91 2.80
CA VAL A 333 -8.13 15.42 3.76
C VAL A 333 -7.72 16.87 3.47
N ALA A 334 -7.64 17.28 2.20
CA ALA A 334 -7.24 18.65 1.84
C ALA A 334 -8.36 19.70 2.04
N ILE A 335 -9.63 19.29 1.92
CA ILE A 335 -10.79 20.21 2.06
C ILE A 335 -11.08 20.52 3.54
N LEU A 336 -10.67 19.66 4.47
CA LEU A 336 -10.80 19.90 5.91
C LEU A 336 -9.90 21.02 6.43
N VAL A 337 -8.78 21.32 5.74
CA VAL A 337 -7.75 22.26 6.23
C VAL A 337 -7.86 23.64 5.58
N LEU A 338 -8.44 23.76 4.38
CA LEU A 338 -8.64 25.03 3.68
C LEU A 338 -10.04 25.65 3.88
N GLY A 339 -10.89 25.02 4.70
CA GLY A 339 -12.25 25.44 5.01
C GLY A 339 -12.50 25.80 6.48
N GLN A 340 -11.52 26.38 7.17
CA GLN A 340 -11.69 27.08 8.45
C GLN A 340 -11.30 28.55 8.33
#